data_AF-A0A2G2WRW2-F1
#
_entry.id   AF-A0A2G2WRW2-F1
#
_cell.length_a   1.000
_cell.length_b   1.000
_cell.length_c   1.000
_cell.angle_alpha   90.00
_cell.angle_beta   90.00
_cell.angle_gamma   90.00
#
_symmetry.space_group_name_H-M   'P 1'
#
loop_
_entity.id
_entity.type
_entity.pdbx_description
1 polymer ?
#
loop_
_entity_poly.entity_id
_entity_poly.type
_entity_poly.pdbx_seq_one_letter_code
_entity_poly.pdbx_strand_id
1 'polypeptide(L)'
;MSDDEDELQMDFSLDQSGGDAHELMGEVILEQGSMADQMYFVCHGKVEELTNLEENETEESLLDLQTYNSVGEISILCNIPDPYTVQVSELSRLL
;
A
#
# COMPACT_ATOMS: atom_id res chain seq x y z
N MET A 1 35.44 2.31 3.89
CA MET A 1 34.81 1.73 2.70
C MET A 1 33.38 2.22 2.80
N SER A 2 33.03 3.13 1.91
CA SER A 2 31.68 3.67 1.82
C SER A 2 30.85 2.57 1.20
N ASP A 3 29.97 1.97 1.99
CA ASP A 3 28.87 1.20 1.42
C ASP A 3 27.84 2.25 1.00
N ASP A 4 27.90 2.57 -0.30
CA ASP A 4 26.89 3.33 -1.01
C ASP A 4 25.57 2.53 -0.91
N GLU A 5 24.81 2.80 0.14
CA GLU A 5 23.39 2.45 0.21
C GLU A 5 22.69 3.40 -0.75
N ASP A 6 22.70 3.06 -2.05
CA ASP A 6 21.82 3.64 -3.05
C ASP A 6 20.38 3.25 -2.66
N GLU A 7 19.82 3.90 -1.64
CA GLU A 7 18.38 4.04 -1.50
C GLU A 7 17.91 4.81 -2.74
N LEU A 8 17.53 4.06 -3.78
CA LEU A 8 16.83 4.56 -4.95
C LEU A 8 15.50 5.13 -4.45
N GLN A 9 15.55 6.35 -3.90
CA GLN A 9 14.40 7.18 -3.64
C GLN A 9 13.71 7.31 -4.99
N MET A 10 12.54 6.69 -5.12
CA MET A 10 11.71 6.86 -6.30
C MET A 10 11.38 8.35 -6.40
N ASP A 11 12.12 9.05 -7.26
CA ASP A 11 11.81 10.42 -7.66
C ASP A 11 10.60 10.34 -8.60
N PHE A 12 9.44 9.98 -8.03
CA PHE A 12 8.16 10.39 -8.59
C PHE A 12 8.19 11.90 -8.47
N SER A 13 8.73 12.57 -9.48
CA SER A 13 8.57 14.00 -9.65
C SER A 13 7.06 14.25 -9.70
N LEU A 14 6.45 14.44 -8.54
CA LEU A 14 5.05 14.78 -8.38
C LEU A 14 4.94 16.16 -9.00
N ASP A 15 4.58 16.20 -10.28
CA ASP A 15 4.08 17.41 -10.87
C ASP A 15 2.91 17.82 -9.97
N GLN A 16 3.05 18.97 -9.31
CA GLN A 16 2.11 19.50 -8.31
C GLN A 16 0.72 19.81 -8.91
N SER A 17 0.42 19.33 -10.12
CA SER A 17 -0.92 19.22 -10.69
C SER A 17 -1.72 18.19 -9.90
N GLY A 18 -2.22 18.62 -8.74
CA GLY A 18 -3.12 17.91 -7.81
C GLY A 18 -3.75 16.63 -8.34
N GLY A 19 -3.04 15.51 -8.19
CA GLY A 19 -3.66 14.21 -8.12
C GLY A 19 -4.55 14.18 -6.89
N ASP A 20 -5.76 13.67 -7.02
CA ASP A 20 -6.77 13.63 -5.98
C ASP A 20 -6.26 12.80 -4.79
N ALA A 21 -5.61 13.45 -3.83
CA ALA A 21 -5.12 12.78 -2.64
C ALA A 21 -6.33 12.30 -1.82
N HIS A 22 -6.44 10.99 -1.64
CA HIS A 22 -7.53 10.37 -0.90
C HIS A 22 -7.18 10.31 0.58
N GLU A 23 -8.01 10.92 1.43
CA GLU A 23 -7.88 10.88 2.89
C GLU A 23 -8.89 9.87 3.46
N LEU A 24 -8.39 8.67 3.78
CA LEU A 24 -9.22 7.53 4.20
C LEU A 24 -8.89 7.14 5.64
N MET A 25 -9.86 6.53 6.33
CA MET A 25 -9.68 5.96 7.67
C MET A 25 -10.50 4.67 7.76
N GLY A 26 -9.88 3.56 8.14
CA GLY A 26 -10.55 2.26 8.28
C GLY A 26 -11.02 1.64 6.97
N GLU A 27 -10.72 2.26 5.82
CA GLU A 27 -11.16 1.79 4.51
C GLU A 27 -10.18 0.76 3.94
N VAL A 28 -10.74 -0.25 3.27
CA VAL A 28 -9.97 -1.27 2.55
C VAL A 28 -9.71 -0.75 1.14
N ILE A 29 -8.43 -0.55 0.80
CA ILE A 29 -8.01 0.01 -0.49
C ILE A 29 -7.62 -1.08 -1.50
N LEU A 30 -7.22 -2.25 -1.02
CA LEU A 30 -6.93 -3.43 -1.82
C LEU A 30 -7.56 -4.64 -1.14
N GLU A 31 -8.19 -5.51 -1.90
CA GLU A 31 -8.84 -6.72 -1.37
C GLU A 31 -8.12 -7.96 -1.90
N GLN A 32 -7.75 -8.87 -1.01
CA GLN A 32 -7.13 -10.13 -1.37
C GLN A 32 -7.96 -10.89 -2.41
N GLY A 33 -7.31 -11.36 -3.47
CA GLY A 33 -7.95 -12.08 -4.57
C GLY A 33 -8.58 -11.16 -5.63
N SER A 34 -8.65 -9.85 -5.37
CA SER A 34 -9.08 -8.86 -6.37
C SER A 34 -7.95 -8.56 -7.36
N MET A 35 -8.32 -8.14 -8.56
CA MET A 35 -7.34 -7.64 -9.54
C MET A 35 -7.12 -6.16 -9.27
N ALA A 36 -5.92 -5.77 -8.84
CA ALA A 36 -5.57 -4.36 -8.73
C ALA A 36 -5.50 -3.73 -10.13
N ASP A 37 -6.36 -2.75 -10.38
CA ASP A 37 -6.26 -1.86 -11.55
C ASP A 37 -5.46 -0.58 -11.25
N GLN A 38 -5.19 -0.30 -9.96
CA GLN A 38 -4.56 0.92 -9.46
C GLN A 38 -3.66 0.61 -8.25
N MET A 39 -2.58 1.37 -8.09
CA MET A 39 -1.68 1.29 -6.93
C MET A 39 -1.80 2.56 -6.12
N TYR A 40 -1.50 2.47 -4.83
CA TYR A 40 -1.54 3.60 -3.93
C TYR A 40 -0.18 3.86 -3.29
N PHE A 41 0.15 5.12 -3.11
CA PHE A 41 1.32 5.55 -2.34
C PHE A 41 0.89 6.16 -1.01
N VAL A 42 1.41 5.62 0.10
CA VAL A 42 1.16 6.13 1.44
C VAL A 42 1.96 7.42 1.62
N CYS A 43 1.34 8.57 1.44
CA CYS A 43 2.00 9.86 1.60
C CYS A 43 2.18 10.27 3.05
N HIS A 44 1.19 10.01 3.90
CA HIS A 44 1.19 10.25 5.35
C HIS A 44 0.24 9.24 6.01
N GLY A 45 0.60 8.74 7.19
CA GLY A 45 -0.21 7.80 7.98
C GLY A 45 0.35 6.37 7.95
N LYS A 46 -0.52 5.42 8.28
CA LYS A 46 -0.20 3.99 8.43
C LYS A 46 -1.32 3.14 7.84
N VAL A 47 -0.93 2.18 7.01
CA VAL A 47 -1.83 1.15 6.47
C VAL A 47 -1.31 -0.23 6.86
N GLU A 48 -2.21 -1.21 6.89
CA GLU A 48 -1.95 -2.56 7.39
C GLU A 48 -2.31 -3.58 6.31
N GLU A 49 -1.40 -4.49 6.02
CA GLU A 49 -1.65 -5.63 5.14
C GLU A 49 -2.24 -6.77 5.98
N LEU A 50 -3.43 -7.22 5.59
CA LEU A 50 -4.20 -8.29 6.20
C LEU A 50 -4.19 -9.50 5.28
N THR A 51 -4.04 -10.71 5.84
CA THR A 51 -4.24 -11.95 5.09
C THR A 51 -5.43 -12.71 5.66
N ASN A 52 -6.30 -13.22 4.79
CA ASN A 52 -7.33 -14.15 5.22
C ASN A 52 -6.67 -15.52 5.42
N LEU A 53 -6.24 -15.82 6.65
CA LEU A 53 -5.93 -17.20 7.03
C LEU A 53 -7.25 -17.96 7.14
N GLU A 54 -7.44 -18.95 6.27
CA GLU A 54 -8.68 -19.69 6.17
C GLU A 54 -9.08 -20.32 7.52
N GLU A 55 -10.33 -20.07 7.91
CA GLU A 55 -11.22 -20.85 8.78
C GLU A 55 -11.36 -20.61 10.29
N ASN A 56 -10.47 -20.00 11.10
CA ASN A 56 -10.85 -19.86 12.54
C ASN A 56 -10.24 -18.76 13.40
N GLU A 57 -9.25 -17.97 12.96
CA GLU A 57 -8.51 -17.13 13.90
C GLU A 57 -8.23 -15.79 13.25
N THR A 58 -8.89 -14.75 13.77
CA THR A 58 -8.67 -13.29 13.65
C THR A 58 -7.78 -12.83 12.49
N GLU A 59 -8.29 -11.94 11.63
CA GLU A 59 -7.51 -11.20 10.62
C GLU A 59 -6.14 -10.77 11.22
N GLU A 60 -5.07 -11.45 10.82
CA GLU A 60 -3.72 -11.15 11.33
C GLU A 60 -3.11 -10.07 10.44
N SER A 61 -2.75 -8.94 11.06
CA SER A 61 -1.94 -7.90 10.43
C SER A 61 -0.55 -8.48 10.15
N LEU A 62 -0.25 -8.75 8.88
CA LEU A 62 1.04 -9.26 8.44
C LEU A 62 2.12 -8.18 8.53
N LEU A 63 1.79 -6.99 8.02
CA LEU A 63 2.75 -5.93 7.77
C LEU A 63 2.13 -4.55 8.00
N ASP A 64 2.84 -3.76 8.79
CA ASP A 64 2.56 -2.34 9.00
C ASP A 64 3.32 -1.51 7.99
N LEU A 65 2.60 -0.98 7.00
CA LEU A 65 3.16 -0.13 5.97
C LEU A 65 3.18 1.31 6.48
N GLN A 66 4.38 1.81 6.69
CA GLN A 66 4.62 3.18 7.11
C GLN A 66 4.49 4.16 5.93
N THR A 67 4.56 5.44 6.27
CA THR A 67 4.62 6.53 5.30
C THR A 67 5.76 6.32 4.30
N TYR A 68 5.53 6.69 3.04
CA TYR A 68 6.38 6.52 1.85
C TYR A 68 6.45 5.09 1.28
N ASN A 69 5.54 4.20 1.69
CA ASN A 69 5.40 2.88 1.09
C ASN A 69 4.38 2.86 -0.06
N SER A 70 4.51 1.90 -0.96
CA SER A 70 3.62 1.67 -2.11
C SER A 70 2.92 0.32 -1.98
N VAL A 71 1.64 0.27 -2.39
CA VAL A 71 0.83 -0.95 -2.33
C VAL A 71 0.14 -1.24 -3.65
N GLY A 72 -0.07 -2.52 -3.95
CA GLY A 72 -0.70 -2.98 -5.19
C GLY A 72 0.22 -2.95 -6.42
N GLU A 73 1.47 -2.51 -6.26
CA GLU A 73 2.45 -2.43 -7.35
C GLU A 73 2.70 -3.79 -8.01
N ILE A 74 2.81 -4.85 -7.21
CA ILE A 74 3.09 -6.20 -7.69
C ILE A 74 1.89 -6.74 -8.47
N SER A 75 0.68 -6.51 -7.97
CA SER A 75 -0.56 -6.98 -8.58
C SER A 75 -0.77 -6.36 -9.97
N ILE A 76 -0.46 -5.07 -10.12
CA ILE A 76 -0.51 -4.37 -11.41
C ILE A 76 0.60 -4.82 -12.34
N LEU A 77 1.86 -4.82 -11.87
CA LEU A 77 3.01 -5.13 -12.72
C LEU A 77 3.00 -6.58 -13.21
N CYS A 78 2.57 -7.51 -12.36
CA CYS A 78 2.50 -8.94 -12.68
C CYS A 78 1.13 -9.36 -13.23
N ASN A 79 0.12 -8.49 -13.18
CA ASN A 79 -1.26 -8.81 -13.55
C ASN A 79 -1.74 -10.10 -12.84
N ILE A 80 -1.50 -10.16 -11.53
CA ILE A 80 -1.94 -11.23 -10.64
C ILE A 80 -2.91 -10.66 -9.61
N PRO A 81 -3.84 -11.47 -9.08
CA PRO A 81 -4.72 -11.02 -8.01
C PRO A 81 -3.92 -10.70 -6.75
N ASP A 82 -4.37 -9.71 -5.99
CA ASP A 82 -3.70 -9.27 -4.76
C ASP A 82 -3.54 -10.44 -3.78
N PRO A 83 -2.31 -10.72 -3.31
CA PRO A 83 -2.07 -11.83 -2.40
C PRO A 83 -2.56 -11.53 -0.97
N TYR A 84 -2.85 -10.28 -0.64
CA TYR A 84 -3.30 -9.80 0.67
C TYR A 84 -4.27 -8.61 0.52
N THR A 85 -5.05 -8.36 1.56
CA THR A 85 -5.93 -7.20 1.68
C THR A 85 -5.13 -6.06 2.31
N VAL A 86 -5.34 -4.81 1.90
CA VAL A 86 -4.70 -3.64 2.54
C VAL A 86 -5.78 -2.72 3.08
N GLN A 87 -5.68 -2.40 4.37
CA GLN A 87 -6.62 -1.52 5.07
C GLN A 87 -5.90 -0.33 5.70
N VAL A 88 -6.58 0.81 5.72
CA VAL A 88 -6.07 2.04 6.33
C VAL A 88 -6.35 2.02 7.85
N SER A 89 -5.30 1.92 8.67
CA SER A 89 -5.43 1.81 10.13
C SER A 89 -5.75 3.14 10.82
N GLU A 90 -5.13 4.21 10.33
CA GLU A 90 -5.33 5.58 10.81
C GLU A 90 -5.58 6.54 9.65
N LEU A 91 -5.98 7.79 9.93
CA LEU A 91 -6.25 8.78 8.89
C LEU A 91 -5.01 8.98 8.02
N SER A 92 -5.05 8.42 6.80
CA SER A 92 -3.90 8.34 5.90
C SER A 92 -4.20 9.04 4.58
N ARG A 93 -3.18 9.71 4.05
CA ARG A 93 -3.23 10.34 2.73
C ARG A 93 -2.60 9.40 1.71
N LEU A 94 -3.38 9.02 0.71
CA LEU A 94 -2.97 8.16 -0.39
C LEU A 94 -2.96 8.95 -1.71
N LEU A 95 -2.04 8.61 -2.60
CA LEU A 95 -1.97 9.08 -3.99
C LEU A 95 -2.15 7.92 -4.96
#